data_AF-A0AAD7I1V3-F1
#
_entry.id   AF-A0AAD7I1V3-F1
#
_cell.length_a   1.000
_cell.length_b   1.000
_cell.length_c   1.000
_cell.angle_alpha   90.00
_cell.angle_beta   90.00
_cell.angle_gamma   90.00
#
_symmetry.space_group_name_H-M   'P 1'
#
loop_
_entity.id
_entity.type
_entity.pdbx_description
1 polymer ?
#
loop_
_entity_poly.entity_id
_entity_poly.type
_entity_poly.pdbx_seq_one_letter_code
_entity_poly.pdbx_strand_id
1 'polypeptide(L)'
;MPTEATIKSNSNKLPTLTAGTKVEPDVQTTMTFSCFRDQHIINWLSALKNAARLSDMPFSNFQLEFKRKLLHIDWEQRTRAEILVSRMKDTEIFSEFSTNVIALNSLLLETKAHLNDTRIRHTLEAGMIKSLQFIYNKDKAANAIDADELDAWINVVNSIDEDRAHLLATAHSCRQETLCQILTQSQYRTLECRRWPIQLGTPFVGKKCPKLTDDERKLLIENDGCTVCRCVFVGHDHTTCTNGFPSGENYVPVTADTIATTAAARSANKGKAKPIAIVMNPVEDSDDSNDTDPDLSVSPCLHHALHFFWDCLIEGPMSNLPLEIRGPMDDSAFLALIDTDLTDGLGL
;
A
#
# COMPACT_ATOMS: atom_id res chain seq x y z
N MET A 1 -58.75 12.36 -51.09
CA MET A 1 -58.13 13.43 -50.28
C MET A 1 -58.37 13.06 -48.82
N PRO A 2 -57.37 12.53 -48.11
CA PRO A 2 -57.54 12.10 -46.73
C PRO A 2 -57.22 13.24 -45.76
N THR A 3 -58.02 13.23 -44.70
CA THR A 3 -58.14 14.17 -43.59
C THR A 3 -56.85 14.31 -42.78
N GLU A 4 -56.41 15.54 -42.55
CA GLU A 4 -55.34 15.89 -41.60
C GLU A 4 -55.75 15.51 -40.17
N ALA A 5 -54.95 14.65 -39.53
CA ALA A 5 -55.02 14.40 -38.10
C ALA A 5 -53.93 15.23 -37.40
N THR A 6 -54.34 16.31 -36.75
CA THR A 6 -53.49 17.15 -35.90
C THR A 6 -53.02 16.36 -34.66
N ILE A 7 -51.74 16.01 -34.60
CA ILE A 7 -51.10 15.48 -33.39
C ILE A 7 -50.72 16.68 -32.50
N LYS A 8 -51.46 16.87 -31.41
CA LYS A 8 -51.06 17.79 -30.33
C LYS A 8 -49.87 17.19 -29.59
N SER A 9 -48.72 17.83 -29.67
CA SER A 9 -47.56 17.54 -28.82
C SER A 9 -47.86 18.01 -27.40
N ASN A 10 -48.06 17.06 -26.49
CA ASN A 10 -48.04 17.31 -25.06
C ASN A 10 -46.61 17.03 -24.57
N SER A 11 -45.81 18.09 -24.49
CA SER A 11 -44.55 18.10 -23.74
C SER A 11 -44.85 17.88 -22.25
N ASN A 12 -43.95 17.20 -21.55
CA ASN A 12 -43.93 16.98 -20.09
C ASN A 12 -44.50 15.65 -19.56
N LYS A 13 -44.17 14.53 -20.20
CA LYS A 13 -44.00 13.27 -19.44
C LYS A 13 -42.70 12.61 -19.83
N LEU A 14 -41.76 12.60 -18.89
CA LEU A 14 -40.60 11.72 -18.93
C LEU A 14 -41.13 10.28 -19.00
N PRO A 15 -40.68 9.43 -19.93
CA PRO A 15 -40.98 8.01 -19.86
C PRO A 15 -40.33 7.45 -18.60
N THR A 16 -41.15 6.92 -17.69
CA THR A 16 -40.66 6.15 -16.54
C THR A 16 -40.02 4.88 -17.08
N LEU A 17 -38.69 4.81 -17.07
CA LEU A 17 -37.95 3.62 -17.47
C LEU A 17 -38.03 2.59 -16.33
N THR A 18 -38.82 1.55 -16.53
CA THR A 18 -38.73 0.31 -15.74
C THR A 18 -37.42 -0.39 -16.08
N ALA A 19 -36.67 -0.82 -15.05
CA ALA A 19 -35.40 -1.54 -15.21
C ALA A 19 -35.54 -2.69 -16.23
N GLY A 20 -34.72 -2.66 -17.29
CA GLY A 20 -34.60 -3.73 -18.28
C GLY A 20 -35.06 -3.44 -19.72
N THR A 21 -35.61 -2.26 -20.03
CA THR A 21 -35.95 -1.92 -21.43
C THR A 21 -34.75 -1.33 -22.18
N LYS A 22 -34.36 -1.99 -23.28
CA LYS A 22 -33.29 -1.56 -24.19
C LYS A 22 -33.69 -0.21 -24.82
N VAL A 23 -33.03 0.87 -24.42
CA VAL A 23 -33.32 2.21 -24.94
C VAL A 23 -32.83 2.32 -26.38
N GLU A 24 -33.69 2.80 -27.28
CA GLU A 24 -33.38 3.00 -28.69
C GLU A 24 -32.21 4.00 -28.87
N PRO A 25 -31.24 3.76 -29.78
CA PRO A 25 -30.02 4.58 -29.92
C PRO A 25 -30.29 6.09 -30.05
N ASP A 26 -31.38 6.45 -30.72
CA ASP A 26 -31.76 7.85 -30.98
C ASP A 26 -32.31 8.56 -29.72
N VAL A 27 -32.74 7.80 -28.70
CA VAL A 27 -33.25 8.33 -27.43
C VAL A 27 -32.17 8.36 -26.34
N GLN A 28 -31.10 7.57 -26.48
CA GLN A 28 -30.01 7.47 -25.50
C GLN A 28 -29.31 8.81 -25.26
N THR A 29 -29.02 9.56 -26.32
CA THR A 29 -28.29 10.84 -26.22
C THR A 29 -29.12 11.90 -25.48
N THR A 30 -30.43 11.99 -25.76
CA THR A 30 -31.33 12.94 -25.09
C THR A 30 -31.54 12.59 -23.61
N MET A 31 -31.65 11.30 -23.27
CA MET A 31 -31.75 10.86 -21.88
C MET A 31 -30.50 11.21 -21.08
N THR A 32 -29.32 11.03 -21.69
CA THR A 32 -28.03 11.31 -21.04
C THR A 32 -27.89 12.78 -20.64
N PHE A 33 -28.50 13.72 -21.38
CA PHE A 33 -28.46 15.15 -21.03
C PHE A 33 -29.08 15.45 -19.66
N SER A 34 -30.11 14.70 -19.27
CA SER A 34 -30.77 14.88 -17.97
C SER A 34 -29.97 14.32 -16.79
N CYS A 35 -28.97 13.49 -17.06
CA CYS A 35 -28.16 12.82 -16.04
C CYS A 35 -26.97 13.66 -15.56
N PHE A 36 -26.56 14.69 -16.32
CA PHE A 36 -25.43 15.53 -15.93
C PHE A 36 -25.81 16.49 -14.80
N ARG A 37 -24.98 16.52 -13.75
CA ARG A 37 -25.13 17.44 -12.61
C ARG A 37 -24.20 18.64 -12.65
N ASP A 38 -23.12 18.55 -13.44
CA ASP A 38 -22.13 19.63 -13.57
C ASP A 38 -22.69 20.79 -14.42
N GLN A 39 -22.70 21.99 -13.85
CA GLN A 39 -23.26 23.18 -14.49
C GLN A 39 -22.49 23.61 -15.75
N HIS A 40 -21.19 23.38 -15.83
CA HIS A 40 -20.40 23.68 -17.02
C HIS A 40 -20.78 22.76 -18.19
N ILE A 41 -20.99 21.48 -17.89
CA ILE A 41 -21.44 20.48 -18.88
C ILE A 41 -22.86 20.81 -19.33
N ILE A 42 -23.77 21.11 -18.39
CA ILE A 42 -25.16 21.52 -18.68
C ILE A 42 -25.17 22.77 -19.57
N ASN A 43 -24.41 23.80 -19.24
CA ASN A 43 -24.35 25.05 -20.02
C ASN A 43 -23.79 24.82 -21.44
N TRP A 44 -22.80 23.94 -21.58
CA TRP A 44 -22.25 23.57 -22.88
C TRP A 44 -23.27 22.80 -23.73
N LEU A 45 -24.00 21.87 -23.13
CA LEU A 45 -25.08 21.11 -23.79
C LEU A 45 -26.25 22.00 -24.18
N SER A 46 -26.65 22.93 -23.29
CA SER A 46 -27.80 23.83 -23.49
C SER A 46 -27.53 24.98 -24.46
N ALA A 47 -26.28 25.21 -24.87
CA ALA A 47 -25.97 26.17 -25.91
C ALA A 47 -26.73 25.79 -27.20
N LEU A 48 -27.58 26.70 -27.71
CA LEU A 48 -28.57 26.47 -28.77
C LEU A 48 -28.10 25.70 -30.01
N LYS A 49 -26.80 25.80 -30.37
CA LYS A 49 -26.21 25.06 -31.50
C LYS A 49 -25.80 23.62 -31.15
N ASN A 50 -25.52 23.34 -29.88
CA ASN A 50 -25.08 22.04 -29.40
C ASN A 50 -26.28 21.15 -29.10
N ALA A 51 -27.35 21.65 -28.47
CA ALA A 51 -28.51 20.83 -28.11
C ALA A 51 -29.12 20.09 -29.31
N ALA A 52 -29.42 20.79 -30.41
CA ALA A 52 -30.02 20.20 -31.61
C ALA A 52 -29.05 19.30 -32.40
N ARG A 53 -27.76 19.69 -32.46
CA ARG A 53 -26.72 18.91 -33.16
C ARG A 53 -26.37 17.62 -32.41
N LEU A 54 -26.34 17.68 -31.09
CA LEU A 54 -25.98 16.56 -30.23
C LEU A 54 -27.18 15.60 -30.06
N SER A 55 -28.43 16.09 -30.09
CA SER A 55 -29.61 15.21 -30.04
C SER A 55 -29.82 14.38 -31.31
N ASP A 56 -29.36 14.88 -32.46
CA ASP A 56 -29.55 14.22 -33.78
C ASP A 56 -28.43 13.22 -34.12
N MET A 57 -27.36 13.15 -33.31
CA MET A 57 -26.24 12.24 -33.55
C MET A 57 -26.37 10.93 -32.75
N PRO A 58 -25.86 9.81 -33.30
CA PRO A 58 -25.83 8.55 -32.58
C PRO A 58 -24.92 8.67 -31.36
N PHE A 59 -25.25 7.89 -30.33
CA PHE A 59 -24.61 7.96 -29.02
C PHE A 59 -23.08 7.84 -29.05
N SER A 60 -22.52 7.00 -29.92
CA SER A 60 -21.06 6.85 -30.09
C SER A 60 -20.39 8.14 -30.56
N ASN A 61 -21.00 8.85 -31.52
CA ASN A 61 -20.48 10.14 -31.98
C ASN A 61 -20.61 11.24 -30.91
N PHE A 62 -21.69 11.19 -30.12
CA PHE A 62 -21.85 12.06 -28.95
C PHE A 62 -20.72 11.81 -27.93
N GLN A 63 -20.45 10.55 -27.58
CA GLN A 63 -19.37 10.20 -26.65
C GLN A 63 -18.00 10.71 -27.13
N LEU A 64 -17.72 10.64 -28.44
CA LEU A 64 -16.47 11.14 -29.00
C LEU A 64 -16.35 12.67 -28.91
N GLU A 65 -17.42 13.41 -29.24
CA GLU A 65 -17.46 14.88 -29.09
C GLU A 65 -17.37 15.30 -27.62
N PHE A 66 -18.05 14.57 -26.74
CA PHE A 66 -18.02 14.77 -25.29
C PHE A 66 -16.60 14.58 -24.73
N LYS A 67 -15.95 13.47 -25.08
CA LYS A 67 -14.53 13.20 -24.75
C LYS A 67 -13.63 14.32 -25.28
N ARG A 68 -13.79 14.75 -26.53
CA ARG A 68 -12.96 15.81 -27.13
C ARG A 68 -13.10 17.19 -26.45
N LYS A 69 -14.26 17.48 -25.85
CA LYS A 69 -14.51 18.77 -25.20
C LYS A 69 -14.04 18.82 -23.76
N LEU A 70 -14.18 17.72 -23.02
CA LEU A 70 -13.82 17.66 -21.60
C LEU A 70 -12.38 17.20 -21.38
N LEU A 71 -11.84 16.38 -22.27
CA LEU A 71 -10.48 15.85 -22.15
C LEU A 71 -9.49 16.74 -22.92
N HIS A 72 -8.30 16.90 -22.34
CA HIS A 72 -7.20 17.66 -22.94
C HIS A 72 -6.81 17.08 -24.31
N ILE A 73 -6.30 17.87 -25.26
CA ILE A 73 -5.99 17.39 -26.64
C ILE A 73 -5.08 16.15 -26.68
N ASP A 74 -4.16 16.05 -25.73
CA ASP A 74 -3.20 14.93 -25.61
C ASP A 74 -3.64 13.85 -24.60
N TRP A 75 -4.91 13.80 -24.20
CA TRP A 75 -5.40 12.86 -23.19
C TRP A 75 -5.12 11.41 -23.58
N GLU A 76 -5.36 11.04 -24.85
CA GLU A 76 -5.13 9.68 -25.37
C GLU A 76 -3.66 9.29 -25.21
N GLN A 77 -2.76 10.20 -25.57
CA GLN A 77 -1.32 9.99 -25.50
C GLN A 77 -0.84 9.91 -24.05
N ARG A 78 -1.41 10.73 -23.16
CA ARG A 78 -1.08 10.75 -21.74
C ARG A 78 -1.55 9.49 -21.03
N THR A 79 -2.80 9.07 -21.25
CA THR A 79 -3.34 7.81 -20.70
C THR A 79 -2.56 6.62 -21.23
N ARG A 80 -2.20 6.60 -22.52
CA ARG A 80 -1.32 5.55 -23.07
C ARG A 80 0.07 5.54 -22.45
N ALA A 81 0.67 6.71 -22.26
CA ALA A 81 1.98 6.82 -21.60
C ALA A 81 1.89 6.33 -20.15
N GLU A 82 0.84 6.72 -19.43
CA GLU A 82 0.54 6.28 -18.07
C GLU A 82 0.47 4.74 -17.99
N ILE A 83 -0.32 4.10 -18.85
CA ILE A 83 -0.38 2.62 -18.92
C ILE A 83 1.01 2.00 -19.09
N LEU A 84 1.84 2.52 -20.01
CA LEU A 84 3.16 1.94 -20.30
C LEU A 84 4.17 2.12 -19.16
N VAL A 85 4.03 3.18 -18.36
CA VAL A 85 4.91 3.45 -17.20
C VAL A 85 4.35 2.90 -15.90
N SER A 86 3.10 2.44 -15.87
CA SER A 86 2.48 1.84 -14.68
C SER A 86 3.33 0.68 -14.15
N ARG A 87 3.58 0.72 -12.83
CA ARG A 87 4.29 -0.32 -12.08
C ARG A 87 3.49 -0.63 -10.83
N MET A 88 3.44 -1.91 -10.50
CA MET A 88 2.86 -2.41 -9.27
C MET A 88 3.67 -1.89 -8.07
N LYS A 89 2.98 -1.41 -7.03
CA LYS A 89 3.63 -0.99 -5.78
C LYS A 89 3.97 -2.21 -4.92
N ASP A 90 4.92 -2.06 -4.01
CA ASP A 90 5.33 -3.16 -3.11
C ASP A 90 4.23 -3.64 -2.15
N THR A 91 3.26 -2.76 -1.86
CA THR A 91 2.11 -3.04 -0.96
C THR A 91 0.83 -3.46 -1.70
N GLU A 92 0.79 -3.28 -3.02
CA GLU A 92 -0.38 -3.52 -3.85
C GLU A 92 -0.46 -5.01 -4.22
N ILE A 93 -1.67 -5.52 -4.46
CA ILE A 93 -1.89 -6.87 -4.99
C ILE A 93 -2.02 -6.83 -6.52
N PHE A 94 -1.65 -7.91 -7.20
CA PHE A 94 -1.63 -7.94 -8.67
C PHE A 94 -3.01 -7.70 -9.28
N SER A 95 -4.08 -8.16 -8.62
CA SER A 95 -5.46 -7.95 -9.05
C SER A 95 -5.79 -6.45 -9.19
N GLU A 96 -5.54 -5.65 -8.15
CA GLU A 96 -5.76 -4.20 -8.16
C GLU A 96 -4.96 -3.50 -9.27
N PHE A 97 -3.68 -3.85 -9.37
CA PHE A 97 -2.79 -3.31 -10.40
C PHE A 97 -3.30 -3.62 -11.81
N SER A 98 -3.68 -4.87 -12.07
CA SER A 98 -4.18 -5.32 -13.37
C SER A 98 -5.52 -4.66 -13.73
N THR A 99 -6.44 -4.55 -12.77
CA THR A 99 -7.74 -3.86 -12.95
C THR A 99 -7.53 -2.40 -13.28
N ASN A 100 -6.61 -1.69 -12.61
CA ASN A 100 -6.33 -0.29 -12.89
C ASN A 100 -5.78 -0.10 -14.32
N VAL A 101 -4.82 -0.94 -14.74
CA VAL A 101 -4.27 -0.90 -16.10
C VAL A 101 -5.33 -1.20 -17.16
N ILE A 102 -6.18 -2.19 -16.93
CA ILE A 102 -7.30 -2.52 -17.83
C ILE A 102 -8.28 -1.37 -17.91
N ALA A 103 -8.67 -0.79 -16.77
CA ALA A 103 -9.59 0.35 -16.71
C ALA A 103 -9.06 1.54 -17.51
N LEU A 104 -7.77 1.86 -17.38
CA LEU A 104 -7.12 2.91 -18.18
C LEU A 104 -7.15 2.57 -19.68
N ASN A 105 -6.92 1.32 -20.07
CA ASN A 105 -7.00 0.91 -21.47
C ASN A 105 -8.44 0.97 -21.99
N SER A 106 -9.44 0.69 -21.16
CA SER A 106 -10.86 0.82 -21.52
C SER A 106 -11.26 2.27 -21.85
N LEU A 107 -10.61 3.27 -21.23
CA LEU A 107 -10.84 4.68 -21.60
C LEU A 107 -10.41 4.98 -23.04
N LEU A 108 -9.41 4.25 -23.53
CA LEU A 108 -8.85 4.36 -24.88
C LEU A 108 -9.65 3.58 -25.93
N LEU A 109 -10.74 2.89 -25.57
CA LEU A 109 -11.59 2.20 -26.54
C LEU A 109 -12.03 3.18 -27.64
N GLU A 110 -12.04 2.68 -28.88
CA GLU A 110 -12.33 3.42 -30.13
C GLU A 110 -11.25 4.43 -30.56
N THR A 111 -10.13 4.52 -29.84
CA THR A 111 -8.98 5.37 -30.21
C THR A 111 -7.85 4.55 -30.83
N LYS A 112 -6.94 5.22 -31.56
CA LYS A 112 -5.71 4.58 -32.07
C LYS A 112 -4.68 4.30 -30.97
N ALA A 113 -4.86 4.89 -29.79
CA ALA A 113 -4.00 4.72 -28.64
C ALA A 113 -4.33 3.44 -27.85
N HIS A 114 -5.48 2.81 -28.10
CA HIS A 114 -5.88 1.54 -27.49
C HIS A 114 -4.81 0.46 -27.66
N LEU A 115 -4.47 -0.22 -26.57
CA LEU A 115 -3.51 -1.33 -26.59
C LEU A 115 -4.26 -2.64 -26.78
N ASN A 116 -3.70 -3.51 -27.62
CA ASN A 116 -4.19 -4.88 -27.74
C ASN A 116 -3.76 -5.73 -26.54
N ASP A 117 -4.43 -6.86 -26.38
CA ASP A 117 -4.25 -7.79 -25.26
C ASP A 117 -2.79 -8.23 -25.10
N THR A 118 -2.09 -8.48 -26.20
CA THR A 118 -0.65 -8.80 -26.18
C THR A 118 0.19 -7.68 -25.57
N ARG A 119 -0.08 -6.42 -25.93
CA ARG A 119 0.63 -5.27 -25.35
C ARG A 119 0.26 -5.05 -23.90
N ILE A 120 -0.99 -5.27 -23.52
CA ILE A 120 -1.41 -5.19 -22.11
C ILE A 120 -0.69 -6.26 -21.30
N ARG A 121 -0.65 -7.51 -21.77
CA ARG A 121 0.10 -8.59 -21.13
C ARG A 121 1.57 -8.22 -20.92
N HIS A 122 2.26 -7.73 -21.95
CA HIS A 122 3.66 -7.29 -21.82
C HIS A 122 3.83 -6.12 -20.86
N THR A 123 2.86 -5.20 -20.81
CA THR A 123 2.89 -4.05 -19.89
C THR A 123 2.73 -4.51 -18.45
N LEU A 124 1.78 -5.41 -18.19
CA LEU A 124 1.58 -6.02 -16.88
C LEU A 124 2.82 -6.84 -16.47
N GLU A 125 3.39 -7.64 -17.38
CA GLU A 125 4.57 -8.47 -17.11
C GLU A 125 5.83 -7.65 -16.79
N ALA A 126 6.01 -6.51 -17.46
CA ALA A 126 7.07 -5.56 -17.16
C ALA A 126 6.78 -4.72 -15.89
N GLY A 127 5.52 -4.63 -15.50
CA GLY A 127 5.03 -3.86 -14.37
C GLY A 127 4.99 -4.57 -13.04
N MET A 128 5.09 -5.91 -13.04
CA MET A 128 5.13 -6.73 -11.83
C MET A 128 6.32 -6.39 -10.92
N ILE A 129 6.10 -6.49 -9.61
CA ILE A 129 7.19 -6.44 -8.63
C ILE A 129 8.17 -7.61 -8.85
N LYS A 130 9.44 -7.41 -8.52
CA LYS A 130 10.52 -8.39 -8.79
C LYS A 130 10.28 -9.75 -8.11
N SER A 131 9.70 -9.76 -6.92
CA SER A 131 9.38 -10.97 -6.17
C SER A 131 8.33 -11.82 -6.89
N LEU A 132 7.24 -11.20 -7.34
CA LEU A 132 6.20 -11.85 -8.15
C LEU A 132 6.76 -12.29 -9.50
N GLN A 133 7.50 -11.42 -10.19
CA GLN A 133 8.11 -11.73 -11.49
C GLN A 133 9.06 -12.93 -11.41
N PHE A 134 9.81 -13.07 -10.31
CA PHE A 134 10.67 -14.23 -10.09
C PHE A 134 9.88 -15.54 -9.95
N ILE A 135 8.80 -15.53 -9.14
CA ILE A 135 7.95 -16.71 -8.95
C ILE A 135 7.25 -17.08 -10.26
N TYR A 136 6.68 -16.09 -10.95
CA TYR A 136 6.05 -16.27 -12.25
C TYR A 136 7.02 -16.85 -13.29
N ASN A 137 8.25 -16.33 -13.40
CA ASN A 137 9.23 -16.86 -14.36
C ASN A 137 9.64 -18.30 -14.05
N LYS A 138 9.72 -18.66 -12.77
CA LYS A 138 9.98 -20.03 -12.33
C LYS A 138 8.83 -20.96 -12.74
N ASP A 139 7.59 -20.54 -12.50
CA ASP A 139 6.41 -21.35 -12.83
C ASP A 139 6.16 -21.41 -14.35
N LYS A 140 6.44 -20.33 -15.08
CA LYS A 140 6.41 -20.29 -16.54
C LYS A 140 7.37 -21.30 -17.15
N ALA A 141 8.58 -21.42 -16.59
CA ALA A 141 9.57 -22.41 -17.03
C ALA A 141 9.18 -23.85 -16.68
N ALA A 142 8.46 -24.06 -15.57
CA ALA A 142 8.04 -25.39 -15.10
C ALA A 142 6.77 -25.90 -15.79
N ASN A 143 5.78 -25.02 -16.00
CA ASN A 143 4.42 -25.39 -16.38
C ASN A 143 4.00 -24.92 -17.79
N ALA A 144 4.91 -24.29 -18.55
CA ALA A 144 4.64 -23.77 -19.89
C ALA A 144 3.31 -22.99 -19.96
N ILE A 145 3.20 -21.94 -19.15
CA ILE A 145 1.99 -21.11 -19.03
C ILE A 145 1.76 -20.36 -20.35
N ASP A 146 1.07 -21.01 -21.29
CA ASP A 146 0.64 -20.45 -22.56
C ASP A 146 -0.88 -20.29 -22.55
N ALA A 147 -1.35 -19.34 -21.75
CA ALA A 147 -2.72 -18.86 -21.87
C ALA A 147 -2.77 -17.90 -23.07
N ASP A 148 -3.45 -18.29 -24.14
CA ASP A 148 -3.68 -17.45 -25.32
C ASP A 148 -4.56 -16.23 -25.00
N GLU A 149 -5.47 -16.39 -24.03
CA GLU A 149 -6.42 -15.35 -23.61
C GLU A 149 -5.87 -14.54 -22.42
N LEU A 150 -6.00 -13.21 -22.49
CA LEU A 150 -5.48 -12.29 -21.48
C LEU A 150 -6.10 -12.54 -20.12
N ASP A 151 -7.41 -12.76 -20.04
CA ASP A 151 -8.12 -12.97 -18.78
C ASP A 151 -7.68 -14.27 -18.11
N ALA A 152 -7.51 -15.34 -18.89
CA ALA A 152 -6.97 -16.60 -18.40
C ALA A 152 -5.54 -16.42 -17.85
N TRP A 153 -4.70 -15.64 -18.54
CA TRP A 153 -3.36 -15.32 -18.06
C TRP A 153 -3.38 -14.50 -16.76
N ILE A 154 -4.24 -13.48 -16.67
CA ILE A 154 -4.38 -12.65 -15.47
C ILE A 154 -4.78 -13.51 -14.27
N ASN A 155 -5.72 -14.44 -14.45
CA ASN A 155 -6.16 -15.35 -13.39
C ASN A 155 -5.02 -16.25 -12.88
N VAL A 156 -4.15 -16.74 -13.77
CA VAL A 156 -2.97 -17.51 -13.35
C VAL A 156 -2.01 -16.66 -12.53
N VAL A 157 -1.73 -15.42 -12.96
CA VAL A 157 -0.83 -14.53 -12.22
C VAL A 157 -1.44 -14.10 -10.88
N ASN A 158 -2.76 -13.87 -10.81
CA ASN A 158 -3.48 -13.62 -9.56
C ASN A 158 -3.29 -14.77 -8.57
N SER A 159 -3.46 -16.02 -9.01
CA SER A 159 -3.25 -17.19 -8.16
C SER A 159 -1.81 -17.27 -7.61
N ILE A 160 -0.82 -16.95 -8.45
CA ILE A 160 0.59 -16.91 -8.01
C ILE A 160 0.82 -15.79 -6.98
N ASP A 161 0.17 -14.63 -7.16
CA ASP A 161 0.29 -13.51 -6.25
C ASP A 161 -0.41 -13.77 -4.90
N GLU A 162 -1.55 -14.46 -4.91
CA GLU A 162 -2.25 -14.94 -3.71
C GLU A 162 -1.37 -15.89 -2.89
N ASP A 163 -0.74 -16.87 -3.56
CA ASP A 163 0.21 -17.79 -2.90
C ASP A 163 1.40 -17.03 -2.31
N ARG A 164 1.94 -16.05 -3.04
CA ARG A 164 3.02 -15.17 -2.55
C ARG A 164 2.57 -14.38 -1.33
N ALA A 165 1.39 -13.77 -1.37
CA ALA A 165 0.84 -12.98 -0.27
C ALA A 165 0.62 -13.85 0.97
N HIS A 166 0.06 -15.05 0.79
CA HIS A 166 -0.13 -16.02 1.86
C HIS A 166 1.20 -16.46 2.50
N LEU A 167 2.24 -16.73 1.69
CA LEU A 167 3.57 -17.08 2.19
C LEU A 167 4.21 -15.93 2.98
N LEU A 168 4.07 -14.68 2.51
CA LEU A 168 4.58 -13.51 3.22
C LEU A 168 3.85 -13.29 4.54
N ALA A 169 2.52 -13.42 4.57
CA ALA A 169 1.72 -13.33 5.78
C ALA A 169 2.10 -14.41 6.80
N THR A 170 2.29 -15.65 6.33
CA THR A 170 2.73 -16.77 7.18
C THR A 170 4.13 -16.53 7.76
N ALA A 171 5.08 -16.06 6.94
CA ALA A 171 6.43 -15.75 7.38
C ALA A 171 6.45 -14.58 8.38
N HIS A 172 5.61 -13.57 8.17
CA HIS A 172 5.43 -12.46 9.11
C HIS A 172 4.88 -12.96 10.45
N SER A 173 3.82 -13.78 10.42
CA SER A 173 3.22 -14.36 11.62
C SER A 173 4.22 -15.21 12.42
N CYS A 174 4.96 -16.11 11.75
CA CYS A 174 5.99 -16.93 12.40
C CYS A 174 7.11 -16.08 13.03
N ARG A 175 7.53 -15.00 12.34
CA ARG A 175 8.51 -14.06 12.89
C ARG A 175 7.97 -13.34 14.12
N GLN A 176 6.74 -12.85 14.07
CA GLN A 176 6.10 -12.15 15.18
C GLN A 176 5.93 -13.09 16.39
N GLU A 177 5.49 -14.32 16.16
CA GLU A 177 5.35 -15.34 17.20
C GLU A 177 6.70 -15.68 17.84
N THR A 178 7.76 -15.80 17.05
CA THR A 178 9.14 -15.99 17.55
C THR A 178 9.60 -14.81 18.41
N LEU A 179 9.31 -13.57 17.99
CA LEU A 179 9.63 -12.37 18.78
C LEU A 179 8.84 -12.36 20.11
N CYS A 180 7.55 -12.65 20.08
CA CYS A 180 6.72 -12.77 21.28
C CYS A 180 7.25 -13.86 22.24
N GLN A 181 7.68 -15.02 21.72
CA GLN A 181 8.27 -16.08 22.54
C GLN A 181 9.61 -15.67 23.19
N ILE A 182 10.46 -14.93 22.47
CA ILE A 182 11.73 -14.41 23.03
C ILE A 182 11.44 -13.39 24.13
N LEU A 183 10.53 -12.45 23.89
CA LEU A 183 10.16 -11.40 24.85
C LEU A 183 9.49 -11.98 26.09
N THR A 184 8.59 -12.95 25.93
CA THR A 184 7.93 -13.63 27.06
C THR A 184 8.88 -14.55 27.83
N GLN A 185 9.77 -15.31 27.18
CA GLN A 185 10.79 -16.10 27.89
C GLN A 185 11.77 -15.26 28.71
N SER A 186 12.01 -14.00 28.33
CA SER A 186 12.86 -13.09 29.09
C SER A 186 12.27 -12.74 30.48
N GLN A 187 10.95 -12.74 30.62
CA GLN A 187 10.27 -12.45 31.89
C GLN A 187 10.23 -13.66 32.85
N TYR A 188 10.27 -14.89 32.34
CA TYR A 188 10.27 -16.10 33.18
C TYR A 188 11.68 -16.63 33.53
N ARG A 189 12.75 -16.11 32.90
CA ARG A 189 14.13 -16.52 33.17
C ARG A 189 14.86 -15.71 34.24
N THR A 190 14.16 -14.95 35.07
CA THR A 190 14.75 -14.30 36.25
C THR A 190 14.77 -15.16 37.51
N LEU A 191 14.27 -16.42 37.49
CA LEU A 191 14.24 -17.26 38.70
C LEU A 191 14.82 -18.67 38.62
N GLU A 192 15.32 -19.18 37.47
CA GLU A 192 16.01 -20.48 37.44
C GLU A 192 17.29 -20.46 36.60
N CYS A 193 18.41 -20.14 37.25
CA CYS A 193 19.75 -20.45 36.75
C CYS A 193 19.98 -21.98 36.85
N ARG A 194 19.45 -22.76 35.91
CA ARG A 194 19.79 -24.19 35.78
C ARG A 194 21.24 -24.33 35.33
N ARG A 195 22.10 -24.69 36.28
CA ARG A 195 23.45 -25.24 36.06
C ARG A 195 23.37 -26.40 35.07
N TRP A 196 23.95 -26.23 33.89
CA TRP A 196 24.35 -27.34 33.04
C TRP A 196 25.69 -27.90 33.54
N PRO A 197 25.87 -29.23 33.65
CA PRO A 197 27.19 -29.81 33.90
C PRO A 197 27.97 -29.76 32.60
N ILE A 198 28.89 -28.80 32.49
CA ILE A 198 29.86 -28.74 31.39
C ILE A 198 30.88 -29.86 31.64
N GLN A 199 30.88 -30.88 30.78
CA GLN A 199 31.99 -31.82 30.66
C GLN A 199 33.26 -31.06 30.26
N LEU A 200 34.31 -31.19 31.07
CA LEU A 200 35.65 -30.68 30.77
C LEU A 200 36.22 -31.41 29.54
N GLY A 201 36.17 -30.74 28.39
CA GLY A 201 36.96 -31.06 27.21
C GLY A 201 38.08 -30.03 27.03
N THR A 202 39.32 -30.53 27.14
CA THR A 202 40.63 -29.98 26.72
C THR A 202 41.09 -28.60 27.24
N PRO A 203 42.28 -28.50 27.86
CA PRO A 203 42.83 -27.23 28.32
C PRO A 203 43.39 -26.44 27.14
N PHE A 204 42.69 -25.39 26.71
CA PHE A 204 43.32 -24.29 25.99
C PHE A 204 44.34 -23.64 26.92
N VAL A 205 45.62 -23.89 26.65
CA VAL A 205 46.75 -23.19 27.28
C VAL A 205 46.81 -21.79 26.69
N GLY A 206 46.04 -20.88 27.27
CA GLY A 206 46.13 -19.44 27.06
C GLY A 206 45.64 -18.78 28.33
N LYS A 207 46.51 -18.02 29.02
CA LYS A 207 46.14 -17.31 30.25
C LYS A 207 45.04 -16.31 29.90
N LYS A 208 43.81 -16.62 30.32
CA LYS A 208 42.64 -15.78 30.09
C LYS A 208 42.85 -14.43 30.77
N CYS A 209 42.48 -13.35 30.09
CA CYS A 209 42.50 -12.01 30.66
C CYS A 209 41.68 -11.97 31.97
N PRO A 210 42.18 -11.33 33.05
CA PRO A 210 41.44 -11.20 34.31
C PRO A 210 40.05 -10.60 34.09
N LYS A 211 39.05 -10.99 34.90
CA LYS A 211 37.70 -10.41 34.78
C LYS A 211 37.77 -8.89 34.99
N LEU A 212 37.04 -8.16 34.14
CA LEU A 212 36.92 -6.70 34.25
C LEU A 212 36.26 -6.36 35.59
N THR A 213 36.91 -5.53 36.39
CA THR A 213 36.34 -5.01 37.64
C THR A 213 35.25 -3.99 37.36
N ASP A 214 34.35 -3.77 38.32
CA ASP A 214 33.26 -2.80 38.16
C ASP A 214 33.78 -1.37 37.99
N ASP A 215 34.89 -1.05 38.66
CA ASP A 215 35.58 0.24 38.53
C ASP A 215 36.18 0.43 37.13
N GLU A 216 36.85 -0.58 36.57
CA GLU A 216 37.38 -0.53 35.19
C GLU A 216 36.26 -0.44 34.15
N ARG A 217 35.14 -1.14 34.38
CA ARG A 217 33.96 -1.07 33.50
C ARG A 217 33.40 0.35 33.48
N LYS A 218 33.27 0.97 34.65
CA LYS A 218 32.79 2.34 34.78
C LYS A 218 33.72 3.32 34.06
N LEU A 219 35.03 3.19 34.25
CA LEU A 219 36.03 4.02 33.59
C LEU A 219 36.01 3.89 32.05
N LEU A 220 35.79 2.68 31.52
CA LEU A 220 35.65 2.47 30.08
C LEU A 220 34.37 3.12 29.53
N ILE A 221 33.23 2.97 30.21
CA ILE A 221 31.96 3.56 29.77
C ILE A 221 32.03 5.10 29.79
N GLU A 222 32.60 5.68 30.85
CA GLU A 222 32.70 7.14 31.00
C GLU A 222 33.67 7.81 30.01
N ASN A 223 34.54 7.03 29.34
CA ASN A 223 35.58 7.55 28.43
C ASN A 223 35.47 6.95 27.02
N ASP A 224 34.24 6.65 26.56
CA ASP A 224 33.95 6.08 25.23
C ASP A 224 34.86 4.88 24.89
N GLY A 225 35.04 4.00 25.87
CA GLY A 225 35.90 2.83 25.79
C GLY A 225 35.15 1.54 25.52
N CYS A 226 35.79 0.62 24.82
CA CYS A 226 35.20 -0.68 24.51
C CYS A 226 35.49 -1.70 25.62
N THR A 227 34.43 -2.33 26.14
CA THR A 227 34.53 -3.32 27.22
C THR A 227 35.07 -4.69 26.78
N VAL A 228 35.15 -4.95 25.47
CA VAL A 228 35.69 -6.18 24.88
C VAL A 228 37.20 -6.09 24.71
N CYS A 229 37.69 -5.07 23.99
CA CYS A 229 39.12 -4.87 23.76
C CYS A 229 39.82 -4.06 24.86
N ARG A 230 39.06 -3.44 25.77
CA ARG A 230 39.53 -2.63 26.91
C ARG A 230 40.34 -1.39 26.52
N CYS A 231 40.15 -0.91 25.30
CA CYS A 231 40.71 0.36 24.83
C CYS A 231 39.78 1.52 25.17
N VAL A 232 40.35 2.65 25.60
CA VAL A 232 39.62 3.90 25.90
C VAL A 232 39.55 4.81 24.68
N PHE A 233 38.48 5.59 24.59
CA PHE A 233 38.21 6.54 23.51
C PHE A 233 38.19 5.94 22.09
N VAL A 234 37.68 4.73 21.95
CA VAL A 234 37.51 4.06 20.66
C VAL A 234 36.08 4.28 20.18
N GLY A 235 35.90 4.72 18.93
CA GLY A 235 34.58 4.98 18.34
C GLY A 235 33.77 3.72 18.01
N HIS A 236 33.97 2.63 18.75
CA HIS A 236 33.26 1.37 18.61
C HIS A 236 32.91 0.82 19.99
N ASP A 237 31.82 0.06 20.06
CA ASP A 237 31.29 -0.55 21.26
C ASP A 237 31.50 -2.08 21.24
N HIS A 238 30.90 -2.77 22.21
CA HIS A 238 30.97 -4.24 22.29
C HIS A 238 30.34 -4.95 21.08
N THR A 239 29.36 -4.35 20.41
CA THR A 239 28.67 -4.95 19.25
C THR A 239 29.48 -4.79 17.96
N THR A 240 30.28 -3.73 17.86
CA THR A 240 31.08 -3.37 16.68
C THR A 240 32.58 -3.62 16.84
N CYS A 241 32.99 -4.26 17.94
CA CYS A 241 34.41 -4.51 18.26
C CYS A 241 35.02 -5.65 17.43
N THR A 242 35.97 -5.30 16.56
CA THR A 242 36.76 -6.26 15.76
C THR A 242 38.07 -6.69 16.42
N ASN A 243 38.52 -5.99 17.47
CA ASN A 243 39.84 -6.19 18.09
C ASN A 243 39.95 -7.37 19.05
N GLY A 244 38.83 -7.99 19.44
CA GLY A 244 38.81 -9.13 20.38
C GLY A 244 39.31 -8.81 21.79
N PHE A 245 39.46 -9.83 22.65
CA PHE A 245 39.94 -9.67 24.02
C PHE A 245 41.48 -9.57 24.07
N PRO A 246 42.04 -8.68 24.91
CA PRO A 246 43.49 -8.59 25.08
C PRO A 246 44.06 -9.85 25.74
N SER A 247 45.31 -10.20 25.42
CA SER A 247 46.00 -11.32 26.03
C SER A 247 46.19 -11.12 27.54
N GLY A 248 45.94 -12.14 28.35
CA GLY A 248 46.08 -12.07 29.81
C GLY A 248 47.52 -12.05 30.31
N GLU A 249 48.53 -12.27 29.45
CA GLU A 249 49.94 -12.27 29.85
C GLU A 249 50.52 -10.88 30.12
N ASN A 250 50.02 -9.86 29.44
CA ASN A 250 50.50 -8.48 29.55
C ASN A 250 49.32 -7.51 29.76
N TYR A 251 48.24 -7.98 30.38
CA TYR A 251 47.08 -7.13 30.61
C TYR A 251 47.40 -6.07 31.67
N VAL A 252 47.36 -4.80 31.26
CA VAL A 252 47.44 -3.65 32.16
C VAL A 252 46.02 -3.15 32.43
N PRO A 253 45.58 -3.07 33.70
CA PRO A 253 44.26 -2.59 34.07
C PRO A 253 44.06 -1.13 33.67
N VAL A 254 42.83 -0.79 33.27
CA VAL A 254 42.47 0.58 32.89
C VAL A 254 42.24 1.40 34.16
N THR A 255 43.15 2.32 34.44
CA THR A 255 43.08 3.24 35.59
C THR A 255 42.97 4.68 35.14
N ALA A 256 42.56 5.59 36.04
CA ALA A 256 42.47 7.02 35.75
C ALA A 256 43.79 7.60 35.16
N ASP A 257 44.95 7.11 35.62
CA ASP A 257 46.27 7.51 35.12
C ASP A 257 46.49 7.06 33.66
N THR A 258 46.02 5.88 33.28
CA THR A 258 46.10 5.39 31.89
C THR A 258 45.19 6.20 30.96
N ILE A 259 44.03 6.65 31.45
CA ILE A 259 43.10 7.51 30.69
C ILE A 259 43.72 8.89 30.47
N ALA A 260 44.26 9.51 31.52
CA ALA A 260 44.94 10.80 31.44
C ALA A 260 46.14 10.75 30.46
N THR A 261 46.95 9.69 30.53
CA THR A 261 48.08 9.47 29.63
C THR A 261 47.64 9.31 28.18
N THR A 262 46.57 8.54 27.93
CA THR A 262 46.06 8.29 26.58
C THR A 262 45.39 9.54 25.99
N ALA A 263 44.68 10.32 26.81
CA ALA A 263 44.10 11.61 26.42
C ALA A 263 45.19 12.63 26.04
N ALA A 264 46.27 12.72 26.82
CA ALA A 264 47.42 13.59 26.52
C ALA A 264 48.11 13.20 25.20
N ALA A 265 48.28 11.89 24.94
CA ALA A 265 48.85 11.39 23.69
C ALA A 265 47.98 11.71 22.45
N ARG A 266 46.64 11.68 22.60
CA ARG A 266 45.72 12.03 21.49
C ARG A 266 45.70 13.53 21.19
N SER A 267 45.80 14.38 22.22
CA SER A 267 45.89 15.84 22.04
C SER A 267 47.20 16.27 21.34
N ALA A 268 48.31 15.59 21.61
CA ALA A 268 49.59 15.83 20.92
C ALA A 268 49.55 15.49 19.42
N ASN A 269 48.76 14.47 19.02
CA ASN A 269 48.60 14.07 17.62
C ASN A 269 47.63 14.94 16.81
N LYS A 270 46.83 15.80 17.46
CA LYS A 270 45.84 16.67 16.79
C LYS A 270 46.44 17.93 16.16
N GLY A 271 47.75 18.17 16.32
CA GLY A 271 48.47 19.35 15.82
C GLY A 271 48.95 19.33 14.36
N LYS A 272 48.63 18.30 13.56
CA LYS A 272 49.05 18.20 12.15
C LYS A 272 47.90 17.84 11.21
N ALA A 273 46.96 18.75 10.99
CA ALA A 273 46.07 18.71 9.83
C ALA A 273 45.73 20.14 9.40
N LYS A 274 46.05 20.50 8.16
CA LYS A 274 45.71 21.80 7.54
C LYS A 274 44.22 21.79 7.16
N PRO A 275 43.48 22.90 7.32
CA PRO A 275 42.05 22.93 7.02
C PRO A 275 41.81 23.03 5.50
N ILE A 276 40.86 22.23 5.01
CA ILE A 276 40.19 22.42 3.71
C ILE A 276 38.74 22.75 4.03
N ALA A 277 38.28 23.92 3.55
CA ALA A 277 36.92 24.41 3.74
C ALA A 277 36.00 23.83 2.66
N ILE A 278 34.84 23.32 3.06
CA ILE A 278 33.70 23.02 2.18
C ILE A 278 32.56 23.94 2.60
N VAL A 279 32.05 24.68 1.61
CA VAL A 279 30.94 25.62 1.71
C VAL A 279 29.63 24.84 1.74
N MET A 280 28.77 25.12 2.72
CA MET A 280 27.37 24.71 2.73
C MET A 280 26.48 25.95 2.86
N ASN A 281 25.47 26.04 1.99
CA ASN A 281 24.30 26.88 2.18
C ASN A 281 23.03 26.00 2.16
N PRO A 282 21.91 26.46 2.78
CA PRO A 282 21.11 25.62 3.67
C PRO A 282 19.68 25.33 3.16
N VAL A 283 19.06 24.28 3.71
CA VAL A 283 17.60 24.10 3.90
C VAL A 283 17.45 23.20 5.15
N GLU A 284 17.22 23.77 6.33
CA GLU A 284 15.91 23.92 7.01
C GLU A 284 15.19 22.60 7.34
N ASP A 285 15.39 22.20 8.61
CA ASP A 285 14.48 21.66 9.62
C ASP A 285 13.40 20.62 9.26
N SER A 286 13.54 19.45 9.88
CA SER A 286 12.41 18.68 10.40
C SER A 286 12.79 18.12 11.76
N ASP A 287 12.36 18.84 12.79
CA ASP A 287 12.40 18.44 14.19
C ASP A 287 11.29 17.44 14.51
N ASP A 288 11.59 16.64 15.52
CA ASP A 288 10.74 15.88 16.43
C ASP A 288 9.86 14.71 15.93
N SER A 289 10.42 13.54 16.21
CA SER A 289 9.75 12.31 16.61
C SER A 289 8.65 12.53 17.66
N ASN A 290 7.45 12.07 17.36
CA ASN A 290 6.49 11.69 18.39
C ASN A 290 6.23 10.18 18.27
N ASP A 291 6.55 9.47 19.35
CA ASP A 291 6.22 8.07 19.56
C ASP A 291 4.70 7.88 19.49
N THR A 292 4.23 6.96 18.64
CA THR A 292 2.95 6.28 18.83
C THR A 292 3.02 4.92 18.15
N ASP A 293 2.98 3.86 18.95
CA ASP A 293 2.74 2.48 18.53
C ASP A 293 1.48 2.39 17.63
N PRO A 294 1.51 1.66 16.51
CA PRO A 294 0.32 1.04 15.97
C PRO A 294 0.36 -0.46 16.25
N ASP A 295 -0.47 -0.84 17.22
CA ASP A 295 -1.09 -2.15 17.31
C ASP A 295 -1.60 -2.57 15.91
N LEU A 296 -1.02 -3.63 15.35
CA LEU A 296 -1.33 -4.07 13.99
C LEU A 296 -2.67 -4.79 13.98
N SER A 297 -3.64 -4.06 13.47
CA SER A 297 -4.96 -4.49 13.05
C SER A 297 -4.92 -5.84 12.34
N VAL A 298 -5.66 -6.80 12.90
CA VAL A 298 -6.27 -7.90 12.16
C VAL A 298 -6.93 -7.30 10.91
N SER A 299 -6.61 -7.82 9.72
CA SER A 299 -7.31 -7.47 8.49
C SER A 299 -8.81 -7.53 8.72
N PRO A 300 -9.56 -6.42 8.58
CA PRO A 300 -10.99 -6.54 8.59
C PRO A 300 -11.41 -7.10 7.24
N CYS A 301 -12.12 -8.22 7.30
CA CYS A 301 -12.96 -8.73 6.23
C CYS A 301 -13.75 -7.60 5.56
N LEU A 302 -14.20 -7.83 4.32
CA LEU A 302 -15.02 -6.98 3.41
C LEU A 302 -16.18 -6.14 4.04
N HIS A 303 -16.42 -6.25 5.34
CA HIS A 303 -17.38 -5.50 6.14
C HIS A 303 -16.87 -4.12 6.65
N HIS A 304 -15.60 -3.73 6.45
CA HIS A 304 -15.08 -2.43 6.93
C HIS A 304 -14.83 -1.37 5.85
N ALA A 305 -15.31 -1.62 4.64
CA ALA A 305 -15.32 -0.57 3.64
C ALA A 305 -16.40 0.45 4.02
N LEU A 306 -16.04 1.41 4.89
CA LEU A 306 -16.93 2.45 5.45
C LEU A 306 -17.69 3.25 4.38
N HIS A 307 -17.21 3.25 3.13
CA HIS A 307 -17.85 3.89 2.00
C HIS A 307 -19.03 3.10 1.40
N PHE A 308 -19.24 1.85 1.82
CA PHE A 308 -20.41 1.05 1.44
C PHE A 308 -21.53 1.12 2.46
N PHE A 309 -21.42 1.88 3.55
CA PHE A 309 -22.48 2.01 4.54
C PHE A 309 -23.08 3.41 4.53
N TRP A 310 -24.40 3.48 4.57
CA TRP A 310 -25.18 4.71 4.67
C TRP A 310 -25.92 4.75 6.00
N ASP A 311 -25.80 5.88 6.72
CA ASP A 311 -26.59 6.15 7.92
C ASP A 311 -27.96 6.72 7.50
N CYS A 312 -29.04 5.95 7.72
CA CYS A 312 -30.41 6.33 7.35
C CYS A 312 -31.39 6.22 8.52
N LEU A 313 -32.46 7.01 8.43
CA LEU A 313 -33.57 6.98 9.37
C LEU A 313 -34.71 6.16 8.75
N ILE A 314 -35.18 5.14 9.46
CA ILE A 314 -36.33 4.32 9.05
C ILE A 314 -37.49 4.50 10.04
N GLU A 315 -38.69 4.69 9.50
CA GLU A 315 -39.93 4.76 10.27
C GLU A 315 -40.70 3.44 10.13
N GLY A 316 -41.27 2.96 11.24
CA GLY A 316 -42.05 1.73 11.28
C GLY A 316 -43.42 1.94 11.92
N PRO A 317 -44.41 1.08 11.64
CA PRO A 317 -45.76 1.18 12.20
C PRO A 317 -45.83 1.14 13.73
N MET A 318 -44.81 0.59 14.42
CA MET A 318 -44.73 0.53 15.88
C MET A 318 -43.79 1.59 16.49
N SER A 319 -43.00 2.31 15.68
CA SER A 319 -42.07 3.32 16.17
C SER A 319 -42.65 4.74 16.06
N ASN A 320 -42.76 5.45 17.19
CA ASN A 320 -43.20 6.85 17.21
C ASN A 320 -42.08 7.84 16.83
N LEU A 321 -40.85 7.35 16.63
CA LEU A 321 -39.67 8.12 16.27
C LEU A 321 -38.88 7.37 15.20
N PRO A 322 -38.23 8.08 14.25
CA PRO A 322 -37.38 7.45 13.25
C PRO A 322 -36.19 6.74 13.92
N LEU A 323 -35.95 5.50 13.53
CA LEU A 323 -34.84 4.70 14.02
C LEU A 323 -33.61 4.95 13.14
N GLU A 324 -32.49 5.31 13.75
CA GLU A 324 -31.22 5.48 13.04
C GLU A 324 -30.54 4.12 12.84
N ILE A 325 -30.32 3.76 11.58
CA ILE A 325 -29.67 2.52 11.19
C ILE A 325 -28.51 2.79 10.23
N ARG A 326 -27.56 1.87 10.20
CA ARG A 326 -26.44 1.86 9.25
C ARG A 326 -26.62 0.68 8.30
N GLY A 327 -27.02 0.96 7.05
CA GLY A 327 -27.28 -0.06 6.03
C GLY A 327 -26.22 -0.09 4.93
N PRO A 328 -25.93 -1.24 4.30
CA PRO A 328 -25.06 -1.28 3.14
C PRO A 328 -25.73 -0.63 1.91
N MET A 329 -24.99 0.13 1.12
CA MET A 329 -25.40 0.66 -0.19
C MET A 329 -25.28 -0.45 -1.24
N ASP A 330 -26.41 -0.96 -1.70
CA ASP A 330 -26.51 -1.80 -2.90
C ASP A 330 -27.50 -1.12 -3.86
N ASP A 331 -27.04 -0.74 -5.06
CA ASP A 331 -27.85 -0.07 -6.09
C ASP A 331 -28.64 -1.09 -6.95
N SER A 332 -28.63 -2.38 -6.59
CA SER A 332 -29.17 -3.44 -7.47
C SER A 332 -29.80 -4.65 -6.78
N ALA A 333 -29.84 -4.71 -5.44
CA ALA A 333 -30.54 -5.78 -4.74
C ALA A 333 -32.08 -5.63 -4.84
N PHE A 334 -32.72 -6.58 -5.52
CA PHE A 334 -34.19 -6.72 -5.53
C PHE A 334 -34.75 -7.27 -4.20
N LEU A 335 -33.88 -7.67 -3.27
CA LEU A 335 -34.24 -8.25 -1.99
C LEU A 335 -33.29 -7.72 -0.90
N ALA A 336 -33.83 -6.97 0.05
CA ALA A 336 -33.09 -6.51 1.22
C ALA A 336 -33.31 -7.50 2.37
N LEU A 337 -32.22 -8.02 2.95
CA LEU A 337 -32.28 -8.80 4.17
C LEU A 337 -32.29 -7.83 5.35
N ILE A 338 -33.39 -7.82 6.10
CA ILE A 338 -33.56 -6.99 7.29
C ILE A 338 -33.32 -7.90 8.50
N ASP A 339 -32.57 -7.39 9.47
CA ASP A 339 -32.35 -8.09 10.74
C ASP A 339 -33.67 -8.31 11.49
N THR A 340 -33.82 -9.46 12.15
CA THR A 340 -35.05 -9.82 12.87
C THR A 340 -35.33 -8.87 14.03
N ASP A 341 -34.29 -8.39 14.72
CA ASP A 341 -34.45 -7.46 15.84
C ASP A 341 -34.90 -6.07 15.35
N LEU A 342 -34.44 -5.67 14.15
CA LEU A 342 -34.89 -4.45 13.49
C LEU A 342 -36.35 -4.58 13.00
N THR A 343 -36.74 -5.75 12.53
CA THR A 343 -38.11 -6.05 12.09
C THR A 343 -39.09 -5.94 13.26
N ASP A 344 -38.73 -6.52 14.42
CA ASP A 344 -39.51 -6.42 15.66
C ASP A 344 -39.58 -4.97 16.18
N GLY A 345 -38.48 -4.21 16.08
CA GLY A 345 -38.43 -2.79 16.48
C GLY A 345 -39.26 -1.85 15.60
N LEU A 346 -39.37 -2.17 14.31
CA LEU A 346 -40.21 -1.42 13.36
C LEU A 346 -41.67 -1.89 13.37
N GLY A 347 -41.94 -3.12 13.83
CA GLY A 347 -43.27 -3.73 13.86
C GLY A 347 -43.74 -4.24 12.49
N LEU A 348 -42.82 -4.76 11.68
CA LEU A 348 -43.04 -5.24 10.31
C LEU A 348 -43.40 -6.73 10.23
#